data_AF-A0A379LI32-F1
#
_entry.id   AF-A0A379LI32-F1
#
_cell.length_a   1.000
_cell.length_b   1.000
_cell.length_c   1.000
_cell.angle_alpha   90.00
_cell.angle_beta   90.00
_cell.angle_gamma   90.00
#
_symmetry.space_group_name_H-M   'P 1'
#
loop_
_entity.id
_entity.type
_entity.pdbx_description
1 polymer ?
#
loop_
_entity_poly.entity_id
_entity_poly.type
_entity_poly.pdbx_seq_one_letter_code
_entity_poly.pdbx_strand_id
1 'polypeptide(L)'
;MKNLTGGNLYLGEGDQLTGGIAAFDPEEGPFTQTGPFEDANLQGTNIYYSNADDTLTLSGINGGSIDMGAGNDTIVITGSNQTIDASGTGNINGGEGIDTLQFTGTGNKIWANELFSTEIIDLGGKGNTFHTGDLLQYNPSNLDGGNKGLYIAGGAGDTVNLEGTATNKWYNATGTNGTPVEYEGNSYYEYYTEALGGRTIYIDTDIVNVVIA
;
A
#
# COMPACT_ATOMS: atom_id res chain seq x y z
N MET A 1 20.05 2.97 -23.39
CA MET A 1 18.75 2.96 -22.71
C MET A 1 17.79 3.69 -23.62
N LYS A 2 16.67 3.07 -24.03
CA LYS A 2 15.62 3.79 -24.75
C LYS A 2 14.59 4.17 -23.70
N ASN A 3 14.45 5.45 -23.44
CA ASN A 3 13.45 5.95 -22.49
C ASN A 3 12.07 5.80 -23.16
N LEU A 4 11.09 5.32 -22.40
CA LEU A 4 9.70 5.47 -22.78
C LEU A 4 9.30 6.90 -22.40
N THR A 5 9.53 7.85 -23.30
CA THR A 5 9.06 9.24 -23.19
C THR A 5 7.58 9.27 -23.60
N GLY A 6 6.71 8.95 -22.66
CA GLY A 6 5.26 8.87 -22.87
C GLY A 6 4.82 7.65 -23.70
N GLY A 7 3.64 7.14 -23.35
CA GLY A 7 3.00 5.99 -23.99
C GLY A 7 2.86 4.79 -23.05
N ASN A 8 1.88 3.95 -23.36
CA ASN A 8 1.55 2.80 -22.52
C ASN A 8 2.60 1.69 -22.70
N LEU A 9 3.12 1.16 -21.59
CA LEU A 9 3.80 -0.14 -21.60
C LEU A 9 2.71 -1.24 -21.59
N TYR A 10 2.55 -1.89 -22.74
CA TYR A 10 1.63 -3.02 -22.88
C TYR A 10 2.34 -4.32 -22.48
N LEU A 11 1.92 -4.94 -21.38
CA LEU A 11 2.28 -6.29 -20.98
C LEU A 11 1.04 -7.17 -21.10
N GLY A 12 1.16 -8.35 -21.71
CA GLY A 12 0.10 -9.35 -21.82
C GLY A 12 -0.07 -10.22 -20.57
N GLU A 13 -1.12 -11.05 -20.57
CA GLU A 13 -1.40 -12.03 -19.51
C GLU A 13 -0.20 -12.97 -19.31
N GLY A 14 0.28 -13.08 -18.07
CA GLY A 14 1.42 -13.93 -17.72
C GLY A 14 2.79 -13.35 -18.10
N ASP A 15 2.85 -12.11 -18.61
CA ASP A 15 4.13 -11.44 -18.84
C ASP A 15 4.84 -11.20 -17.51
N GLN A 16 6.11 -11.61 -17.48
CA GLN A 16 7.00 -11.43 -16.34
C GLN A 16 8.01 -10.34 -16.66
N LEU A 17 8.03 -9.30 -15.82
CA LEU A 17 9.17 -8.39 -15.78
C LEU A 17 10.21 -9.01 -14.84
N THR A 18 11.27 -9.57 -15.42
CA THR A 18 12.32 -10.27 -14.67
C THR A 18 13.68 -9.59 -14.82
N GLY A 19 14.29 -9.20 -13.70
CA GLY A 19 15.71 -8.85 -13.60
C GLY A 19 16.14 -7.57 -14.34
N GLY A 20 15.24 -6.60 -14.50
CA GLY A 20 15.51 -5.34 -15.23
C GLY A 20 15.17 -4.07 -14.44
N ILE A 21 15.42 -2.92 -15.07
CA ILE A 21 14.92 -1.60 -14.62
C ILE A 21 13.94 -1.11 -15.67
N ALA A 22 12.70 -0.83 -15.27
CA ALA A 22 11.74 -0.03 -16.03
C ALA A 22 11.73 1.37 -15.43
N ALA A 23 12.03 2.39 -16.23
CA ALA A 23 11.98 3.78 -15.81
C ALA A 23 11.08 4.55 -16.77
N PHE A 24 10.10 5.26 -16.22
CA PHE A 24 9.19 6.15 -16.93
C PHE A 24 9.69 7.59 -16.75
N ASP A 25 9.46 8.44 -17.76
CA ASP A 25 10.08 9.77 -17.82
C ASP A 25 9.54 10.70 -16.70
N PRO A 26 10.39 11.29 -15.85
CA PRO A 26 9.96 12.15 -14.75
C PRO A 26 9.32 13.49 -15.17
N GLU A 27 9.36 13.88 -16.45
CA GLU A 27 8.86 15.20 -16.89
C GLU A 27 7.52 15.16 -17.67
N GLU A 28 6.99 13.99 -18.05
CA GLU A 28 5.88 13.88 -19.02
C GLU A 28 4.70 12.99 -18.56
N GLY A 29 3.68 13.62 -17.95
CA GLY A 29 2.28 13.17 -17.87
C GLY A 29 1.95 11.91 -17.04
N PRO A 30 0.67 11.69 -16.68
CA PRO A 30 0.26 10.52 -15.93
C PRO A 30 0.40 9.24 -16.79
N PHE A 31 1.21 8.31 -16.32
CA PHE A 31 1.36 6.97 -16.85
C PHE A 31 0.28 6.06 -16.27
N THR A 32 -0.74 5.81 -17.09
CA THR A 32 -1.78 4.82 -16.76
C THR A 32 -1.56 3.54 -17.57
N GLN A 33 -1.28 2.42 -16.91
CA GLN A 33 -1.36 1.11 -17.55
C GLN A 33 -2.85 0.71 -17.69
N THR A 34 -3.43 0.75 -18.89
CA THR A 34 -4.85 0.38 -19.13
C THR A 34 -5.06 -0.57 -20.32
N GLY A 35 -5.87 -1.61 -20.11
CA GLY A 35 -6.32 -2.59 -21.09
C GLY A 35 -6.99 -3.80 -20.41
N PRO A 36 -7.63 -4.72 -21.15
CA PRO A 36 -8.29 -5.89 -20.56
C PRO A 36 -7.23 -6.89 -20.11
N PHE A 37 -6.70 -6.72 -18.90
CA PHE A 37 -5.58 -7.47 -18.38
C PHE A 37 -5.98 -8.23 -17.12
N GLU A 38 -5.74 -9.53 -17.13
CA GLU A 38 -5.31 -10.22 -15.91
C GLU A 38 -3.78 -10.00 -15.81
N ASP A 39 -3.41 -8.94 -15.08
CA ASP A 39 -2.42 -9.02 -14.02
C ASP A 39 -0.91 -9.29 -14.34
N ALA A 40 -0.06 -8.26 -14.44
CA ALA A 40 1.40 -8.41 -14.58
C ALA A 40 2.11 -8.81 -13.26
N ASN A 41 3.10 -9.71 -13.29
CA ASN A 41 3.82 -10.18 -12.09
C ASN A 41 5.27 -9.66 -12.07
N LEU A 42 5.69 -9.01 -10.98
CA LEU A 42 7.06 -8.51 -10.81
C LEU A 42 7.94 -9.53 -10.11
N GLN A 43 9.09 -9.85 -10.73
CA GLN A 43 10.11 -10.73 -10.16
C GLN A 43 11.49 -10.08 -10.22
N GLY A 44 11.85 -9.34 -9.17
CA GLY A 44 13.18 -8.72 -9.05
C GLY A 44 13.44 -7.59 -10.05
N THR A 45 12.38 -6.89 -10.49
CA THR A 45 12.45 -5.71 -11.37
C THR A 45 12.28 -4.44 -10.55
N ASN A 46 13.06 -3.41 -10.87
CA ASN A 46 12.86 -2.08 -10.30
C ASN A 46 12.03 -1.22 -11.24
N ILE A 47 11.02 -0.54 -10.72
CA ILE A 47 10.14 0.36 -11.46
C ILE A 47 10.24 1.76 -10.86
N TYR A 48 10.43 2.77 -11.72
CA TYR A 48 10.45 4.19 -11.33
C TYR A 48 9.45 4.96 -12.20
N TYR A 49 8.50 5.63 -11.57
CA TYR A 49 7.45 6.45 -12.19
C TYR A 49 7.76 7.96 -12.08
N SER A 50 6.81 8.81 -12.47
CA SER A 50 7.03 10.21 -12.83
C SER A 50 6.76 11.19 -11.66
N ASN A 51 6.48 12.47 -11.96
CA ASN A 51 6.03 13.45 -10.97
C ASN A 51 4.51 13.74 -11.08
N ALA A 52 3.76 12.92 -11.81
CA ALA A 52 2.33 13.04 -12.01
C ALA A 52 1.60 11.86 -11.38
N ASP A 53 0.31 12.02 -11.10
CA ASP A 53 -0.54 10.94 -10.58
C ASP A 53 -0.55 9.72 -11.52
N ASP A 54 0.06 8.62 -11.09
CA ASP A 54 0.32 7.43 -11.85
C ASP A 54 -0.52 6.23 -11.38
N THR A 55 -0.77 5.25 -12.26
CA THR A 55 -1.48 4.01 -11.89
C THR A 55 -0.78 2.76 -12.44
N LEU A 56 -0.43 1.85 -11.54
CA LEU A 56 0.20 0.57 -11.83
C LEU A 56 -0.71 -0.59 -11.41
N THR A 57 -0.98 -1.56 -12.30
CA THR A 57 -1.80 -2.76 -11.98
C THR A 57 -0.98 -4.04 -12.10
N LEU A 58 -0.97 -4.86 -11.04
CA LEU A 58 -0.14 -6.08 -10.92
C LEU A 58 -0.96 -7.28 -10.42
N SER A 59 -0.64 -8.50 -10.87
CA SER A 59 -1.12 -9.74 -10.20
C SER A 59 -0.53 -9.86 -8.82
N GLY A 60 0.70 -9.41 -8.66
CA GLY A 60 1.42 -9.51 -7.40
C GLY A 60 2.85 -9.05 -7.55
N ILE A 61 3.51 -9.03 -6.40
CA ILE A 61 4.88 -8.55 -6.23
C ILE A 61 5.67 -9.67 -5.58
N ASN A 62 6.68 -10.19 -6.28
CA ASN A 62 7.59 -11.20 -5.76
C ASN A 62 9.04 -10.70 -5.91
N GLY A 63 9.36 -9.67 -5.11
CA GLY A 63 10.65 -8.99 -5.08
C GLY A 63 10.81 -7.88 -6.14
N GLY A 64 11.85 -7.07 -5.97
CA GLY A 64 12.08 -5.85 -6.75
C GLY A 64 11.63 -4.60 -5.99
N SER A 65 11.89 -3.40 -6.54
CA SER A 65 11.43 -2.15 -5.94
C SER A 65 10.47 -1.41 -6.88
N ILE A 66 9.45 -0.80 -6.33
CA ILE A 66 8.57 0.14 -7.00
C ILE A 66 8.79 1.50 -6.34
N ASP A 67 9.00 2.53 -7.15
CA ASP A 67 9.12 3.91 -6.73
C ASP A 67 8.16 4.72 -7.59
N MET A 68 7.06 5.19 -7.01
CA MET A 68 5.99 5.84 -7.78
C MET A 68 6.33 7.31 -8.11
N GLY A 69 7.18 7.94 -7.31
CA GLY A 69 7.77 9.24 -7.62
C GLY A 69 7.06 10.37 -6.88
N ALA A 70 6.54 11.36 -7.60
CA ALA A 70 5.69 12.39 -7.00
C ALA A 70 4.32 12.37 -7.67
N GLY A 71 3.28 12.85 -6.98
CA GLY A 71 1.89 12.71 -7.42
C GLY A 71 1.09 11.89 -6.41
N ASN A 72 -0.22 11.83 -6.59
CA ASN A 72 -1.07 10.92 -5.83
C ASN A 72 -1.22 9.61 -6.61
N ASP A 73 -0.37 8.64 -6.31
CA ASP A 73 -0.24 7.43 -7.12
C ASP A 73 -1.12 6.29 -6.61
N THR A 74 -1.44 5.35 -7.51
CA THR A 74 -2.22 4.15 -7.18
C THR A 74 -1.57 2.87 -7.71
N ILE A 75 -1.28 1.94 -6.81
CA ILE A 75 -0.88 0.57 -7.16
C ILE A 75 -2.05 -0.37 -6.89
N VAL A 76 -2.50 -1.11 -7.90
CA VAL A 76 -3.60 -2.08 -7.80
C VAL A 76 -3.07 -3.51 -7.87
N ILE A 77 -3.33 -4.31 -6.84
CA ILE A 77 -3.04 -5.75 -6.79
C ILE A 77 -4.33 -6.52 -7.06
N THR A 78 -4.36 -7.18 -8.21
CA THR A 78 -5.53 -7.91 -8.73
C THR A 78 -5.50 -9.40 -8.43
N GLY A 79 -4.31 -9.97 -8.24
CA GLY A 79 -4.16 -11.38 -7.88
C GLY A 79 -4.72 -11.70 -6.49
N SER A 80 -4.99 -12.99 -6.27
CA SER A 80 -5.52 -13.52 -5.01
C SER A 80 -4.50 -14.42 -4.32
N ASN A 81 -4.57 -14.49 -2.99
CA ASN A 81 -3.65 -15.25 -2.13
C ASN A 81 -2.18 -14.83 -2.26
N GLN A 82 -1.95 -13.58 -2.64
CA GLN A 82 -0.61 -13.02 -2.69
C GLN A 82 -0.08 -12.78 -1.29
N THR A 83 1.20 -13.05 -1.12
CA THR A 83 1.95 -12.70 0.09
C THR A 83 2.97 -11.68 -0.33
N ILE A 84 2.64 -10.41 -0.13
CA ILE A 84 3.59 -9.31 -0.23
C ILE A 84 4.15 -9.20 1.18
N ASP A 85 5.48 -9.20 1.30
CA ASP A 85 6.16 -9.09 2.59
C ASP A 85 6.20 -10.36 3.46
N ALA A 86 7.20 -11.22 3.24
CA ALA A 86 7.64 -12.12 4.31
C ALA A 86 9.17 -12.12 4.49
N SER A 87 9.90 -11.31 3.74
CA SER A 87 11.37 -11.38 3.66
C SER A 87 12.09 -10.03 3.48
N GLY A 88 11.40 -8.88 3.44
CA GLY A 88 12.05 -7.57 3.29
C GLY A 88 12.61 -7.30 1.89
N THR A 89 11.90 -7.70 0.82
CA THR A 89 12.45 -7.76 -0.56
C THR A 89 11.64 -7.01 -1.61
N GLY A 90 10.42 -6.60 -1.29
CA GLY A 90 9.58 -5.65 -2.00
C GLY A 90 9.75 -4.29 -1.34
N ASN A 91 10.28 -3.32 -2.08
CA ASN A 91 10.29 -1.93 -1.62
C ASN A 91 9.23 -1.20 -2.42
N ILE A 92 8.05 -0.99 -1.86
CA ILE A 92 7.01 -0.15 -2.46
C ILE A 92 7.18 1.23 -1.84
N ASN A 93 7.74 2.15 -2.61
CA ASN A 93 7.79 3.57 -2.28
C ASN A 93 6.71 4.28 -3.09
N GLY A 94 5.72 4.88 -2.43
CA GLY A 94 4.78 5.79 -3.09
C GLY A 94 5.55 7.03 -3.53
N GLY A 95 5.93 7.85 -2.56
CA GLY A 95 6.87 8.95 -2.77
C GLY A 95 6.27 10.25 -2.25
N GLU A 96 6.35 11.34 -3.01
CA GLU A 96 5.72 12.61 -2.63
C GLU A 96 4.26 12.66 -3.07
N GLY A 97 3.33 12.73 -2.12
CA GLY A 97 1.90 12.84 -2.41
C GLY A 97 1.11 11.94 -1.47
N ILE A 98 -0.14 11.63 -1.83
CA ILE A 98 -0.99 10.69 -1.11
C ILE A 98 -1.12 9.44 -1.96
N ASP A 99 -0.38 8.40 -1.58
CA ASP A 99 -0.26 7.19 -2.38
C ASP A 99 -1.11 6.05 -1.83
N THR A 100 -1.74 5.31 -2.75
CA THR A 100 -2.68 4.23 -2.46
C THR A 100 -2.18 2.88 -2.96
N LEU A 101 -2.13 1.89 -2.06
CA LEU A 101 -2.04 0.47 -2.44
C LEU A 101 -3.42 -0.18 -2.30
N GLN A 102 -4.01 -0.59 -3.41
CA GLN A 102 -5.34 -1.17 -3.48
C GLN A 102 -5.31 -2.66 -3.80
N PHE A 103 -6.15 -3.44 -3.15
CA PHE A 103 -6.36 -4.86 -3.43
C PHE A 103 -7.76 -5.10 -3.99
N THR A 104 -7.84 -5.72 -5.17
CA THR A 104 -9.11 -6.15 -5.76
C THR A 104 -9.29 -7.67 -5.70
N GLY A 105 -8.19 -8.42 -5.57
CA GLY A 105 -8.20 -9.85 -5.29
C GLY A 105 -8.52 -10.20 -3.82
N THR A 106 -8.60 -11.49 -3.53
CA THR A 106 -9.02 -12.04 -2.22
C THR A 106 -7.88 -12.75 -1.51
N GLY A 107 -7.92 -12.80 -0.16
CA GLY A 107 -6.99 -13.62 0.63
C GLY A 107 -5.53 -13.15 0.61
N ASN A 108 -5.28 -11.93 0.14
CA ASN A 108 -3.95 -11.35 0.08
C ASN A 108 -3.46 -10.97 1.47
N LYS A 109 -2.14 -10.95 1.63
CA LYS A 109 -1.45 -10.53 2.85
C LYS A 109 -0.38 -9.52 2.49
N ILE A 110 -0.34 -8.44 3.26
CA ILE A 110 0.64 -7.36 3.13
C ILE A 110 1.14 -6.99 4.53
N TRP A 111 2.46 -6.84 4.68
CA TRP A 111 3.04 -6.29 5.90
C TRP A 111 3.58 -4.88 5.64
N ALA A 112 3.64 -4.11 6.72
CA ALA A 112 4.00 -2.70 6.68
C ALA A 112 5.47 -2.44 6.35
N ASN A 113 6.37 -3.45 6.39
CA ASN A 113 7.80 -3.22 6.17
C ASN A 113 8.21 -3.17 4.70
N GLU A 114 7.33 -3.51 3.76
CA GLU A 114 7.55 -3.21 2.33
C GLU A 114 7.05 -1.82 1.94
N LEU A 115 6.34 -1.12 2.83
CA LEU A 115 5.63 0.12 2.50
C LEU A 115 6.39 1.34 2.98
N PHE A 116 6.85 2.14 2.03
CA PHE A 116 7.53 3.41 2.25
C PHE A 116 6.69 4.50 1.60
N SER A 117 6.48 5.62 2.32
CA SER A 117 5.76 6.77 1.76
C SER A 117 4.43 6.35 1.09
N THR A 118 3.68 5.48 1.75
CA THR A 118 2.35 5.04 1.32
C THR A 118 1.39 5.41 2.43
N GLU A 119 0.28 6.01 2.04
CA GLU A 119 -0.62 6.69 2.96
C GLU A 119 -1.91 5.91 3.15
N ILE A 120 -2.35 5.19 2.11
CA ILE A 120 -3.62 4.48 2.09
C ILE A 120 -3.39 3.04 1.64
N ILE A 121 -3.87 2.09 2.44
CA ILE A 121 -4.01 0.69 2.05
C ILE A 121 -5.50 0.38 1.94
N ASP A 122 -5.98 0.14 0.72
CA ASP A 122 -7.35 -0.27 0.46
C ASP A 122 -7.41 -1.80 0.28
N LEU A 123 -7.94 -2.49 1.30
CA LEU A 123 -8.09 -3.93 1.32
C LEU A 123 -9.30 -4.44 0.53
N GLY A 124 -10.17 -3.55 0.02
CA GLY A 124 -11.26 -3.88 -0.91
C GLY A 124 -12.44 -4.70 -0.34
N GLY A 125 -12.44 -5.07 0.95
CA GLY A 125 -13.53 -5.82 1.59
C GLY A 125 -13.57 -7.31 1.24
N LYS A 126 -12.44 -7.92 0.91
CA LYS A 126 -12.36 -9.24 0.23
C LYS A 126 -11.66 -10.35 1.00
N GLY A 127 -11.42 -10.18 2.30
CA GLY A 127 -10.69 -11.17 3.09
C GLY A 127 -9.18 -10.99 3.02
N ASN A 128 -8.73 -9.77 2.74
CA ASN A 128 -7.32 -9.43 2.73
C ASN A 128 -6.85 -9.11 4.15
N THR A 129 -5.57 -9.31 4.41
CA THR A 129 -4.99 -9.12 5.74
C THR A 129 -3.83 -8.13 5.67
N PHE A 130 -3.93 -7.05 6.45
CA PHE A 130 -2.81 -6.15 6.71
C PHE A 130 -2.14 -6.52 8.03
N HIS A 131 -0.82 -6.56 8.02
CA HIS A 131 0.01 -6.85 9.18
C HIS A 131 0.93 -5.67 9.48
N THR A 132 0.95 -5.18 10.72
CA THR A 132 1.94 -4.16 11.11
C THR A 132 3.35 -4.72 11.26
N GLY A 133 3.49 -6.04 11.45
CA GLY A 133 4.74 -6.70 11.82
C GLY A 133 5.21 -6.38 13.25
N ASP A 134 6.36 -6.92 13.64
CA ASP A 134 7.04 -6.65 14.93
C ASP A 134 7.59 -5.21 15.03
N LEU A 135 7.75 -4.53 13.88
CA LEU A 135 8.29 -3.20 13.74
C LEU A 135 7.55 -2.46 12.63
N LEU A 136 6.73 -1.48 12.98
CA LEU A 136 6.27 -0.52 11.99
C LEU A 136 7.46 0.28 11.45
N GLN A 137 7.80 0.06 10.18
CA GLN A 137 8.72 0.90 9.42
C GLN A 137 7.99 1.82 8.43
N TYR A 138 6.72 2.16 8.65
CA TYR A 138 6.05 3.14 7.78
C TYR A 138 6.66 4.55 7.98
N ASN A 139 6.70 5.39 6.96
CA ASN A 139 7.21 6.76 7.07
C ASN A 139 6.03 7.75 7.22
N PRO A 140 5.77 8.34 8.40
CA PRO A 140 4.62 9.22 8.64
C PRO A 140 4.75 10.62 8.00
N SER A 141 5.79 10.89 7.20
CA SER A 141 6.14 12.26 6.79
C SER A 141 5.27 12.85 5.68
N ASN A 142 4.52 12.05 4.92
CA ASN A 142 3.99 12.48 3.62
C ASN A 142 2.47 12.72 3.58
N LEU A 143 1.74 12.52 4.69
CA LEU A 143 0.31 12.82 4.75
C LEU A 143 0.05 14.34 4.78
N ASP A 144 -0.67 14.82 3.77
CA ASP A 144 -1.17 16.19 3.72
C ASP A 144 -2.43 16.35 4.60
N GLY A 145 -2.71 17.57 5.09
CA GLY A 145 -3.97 17.86 5.79
C GLY A 145 -4.02 17.63 7.32
N GLY A 146 -2.89 17.30 7.97
CA GLY A 146 -2.72 17.44 9.43
C GLY A 146 -2.93 16.17 10.27
N ASN A 147 -3.55 15.11 9.73
CA ASN A 147 -3.60 13.79 10.35
C ASN A 147 -2.44 12.94 9.83
N LYS A 148 -1.52 12.55 10.72
CA LYS A 148 -0.26 11.89 10.35
C LYS A 148 -0.26 10.41 10.76
N GLY A 149 -0.92 9.55 10.00
CA GLY A 149 -0.89 8.10 10.18
C GLY A 149 -1.35 7.31 8.95
N LEU A 150 -1.00 6.03 8.89
CA LEU A 150 -1.40 5.15 7.78
C LEU A 150 -2.90 4.86 7.85
N TYR A 151 -3.62 5.06 6.74
CA TYR A 151 -5.04 4.73 6.62
C TYR A 151 -5.21 3.33 6.04
N ILE A 152 -6.00 2.49 6.71
CA ILE A 152 -6.36 1.15 6.24
C ILE A 152 -7.86 1.14 5.95
N ALA A 153 -8.20 1.26 4.67
CA ALA A 153 -9.56 1.12 4.16
C ALA A 153 -9.88 -0.36 3.92
N GLY A 154 -11.16 -0.73 4.03
CA GLY A 154 -11.58 -2.11 3.78
C GLY A 154 -12.98 -2.39 4.28
N GLY A 155 -13.32 -3.68 4.42
CA GLY A 155 -14.65 -4.09 4.90
C GLY A 155 -14.62 -5.27 5.84
N ALA A 156 -15.81 -5.73 6.24
CA ALA A 156 -15.99 -6.75 7.29
C ALA A 156 -15.32 -8.12 7.00
N GLY A 157 -14.93 -8.38 5.76
CA GLY A 157 -14.17 -9.57 5.39
C GLY A 157 -12.69 -9.48 5.75
N ASP A 158 -12.13 -8.27 5.80
CA ASP A 158 -10.70 -8.04 5.95
C ASP A 158 -10.25 -8.16 7.42
N THR A 159 -8.94 -8.27 7.60
CA THR A 159 -8.32 -8.38 8.93
C THR A 159 -7.15 -7.42 9.03
N VAL A 160 -7.07 -6.72 10.16
CA VAL A 160 -5.89 -5.91 10.50
C VAL A 160 -5.25 -6.49 11.75
N ASN A 161 -4.04 -7.00 11.58
CA ASN A 161 -3.21 -7.51 12.65
C ASN A 161 -2.27 -6.40 13.13
N LEU A 162 -2.69 -5.75 14.22
CA LEU A 162 -1.86 -4.85 15.00
C LEU A 162 -0.93 -5.69 15.88
N GLU A 163 0.09 -6.24 15.25
CA GLU A 163 1.15 -6.99 15.90
C GLU A 163 1.92 -6.10 16.88
N GLY A 164 2.35 -6.71 17.98
CA GLY A 164 2.94 -6.00 19.10
C GLY A 164 3.62 -6.95 20.07
N THR A 165 4.51 -6.38 20.87
CA THR A 165 5.19 -7.08 21.96
C THR A 165 4.80 -6.48 23.30
N ALA A 166 5.25 -7.06 24.41
CA ALA A 166 5.02 -6.49 25.74
C ALA A 166 5.47 -5.02 25.86
N THR A 167 6.44 -4.58 25.05
CA THR A 167 6.97 -3.21 25.01
C THR A 167 6.45 -2.36 23.86
N ASN A 168 6.02 -2.96 22.75
CA ASN A 168 5.49 -2.27 21.57
C ASN A 168 4.01 -2.62 21.41
N LYS A 169 3.16 -1.99 22.22
CA LYS A 169 1.72 -2.26 22.23
C LYS A 169 0.96 -1.21 21.45
N TRP A 170 -0.17 -1.65 20.91
CA TRP A 170 -1.17 -0.80 20.29
C TRP A 170 -2.30 -0.47 21.25
N TYR A 171 -2.78 0.77 21.15
CA TYR A 171 -3.88 1.29 21.92
C TYR A 171 -4.93 1.83 20.96
N ASN A 172 -6.20 1.51 21.20
CA ASN A 172 -7.31 2.13 20.49
C ASN A 172 -7.59 3.49 21.15
N ALA A 173 -7.21 4.59 20.48
CA ALA A 173 -7.42 5.96 20.96
C ALA A 173 -8.89 6.35 20.96
N THR A 174 -9.63 5.90 19.95
CA THR A 174 -11.06 6.19 19.84
C THR A 174 -11.86 5.38 20.87
N GLY A 175 -11.39 4.21 21.27
CA GLY A 175 -12.11 3.27 22.11
C GLY A 175 -13.38 2.73 21.42
N THR A 176 -14.11 1.84 22.08
CA THR A 176 -15.30 1.18 21.51
C THR A 176 -16.47 2.14 21.22
N ASN A 177 -16.41 3.39 21.73
CA ASN A 177 -17.50 4.38 21.64
C ASN A 177 -17.03 5.80 21.26
N GLY A 178 -15.77 5.99 20.89
CA GLY A 178 -15.32 7.32 20.47
C GLY A 178 -15.82 7.67 19.08
N THR A 179 -15.80 8.97 18.79
CA THR A 179 -16.16 9.48 17.46
C THR A 179 -15.08 9.08 16.46
N PRO A 180 -15.42 8.36 15.38
CA PRO A 180 -14.48 8.07 14.29
C PRO A 180 -13.94 9.33 13.63
N VAL A 181 -12.78 9.20 12.99
CA VAL A 181 -12.19 10.21 12.12
C VAL A 181 -12.67 9.98 10.71
N GLU A 182 -13.17 11.03 10.05
CA GLU A 182 -13.62 10.96 8.66
C GLU A 182 -12.48 11.35 7.71
N TYR A 183 -12.20 10.52 6.72
CA TYR A 183 -11.20 10.81 5.69
C TYR A 183 -11.62 10.17 4.36
N GLU A 184 -11.61 10.94 3.27
CA GLU A 184 -11.98 10.49 1.91
C GLU A 184 -13.31 9.72 1.79
N GLY A 185 -14.27 10.02 2.67
CA GLY A 185 -15.60 9.40 2.66
C GLY A 185 -15.71 8.10 3.47
N ASN A 186 -14.63 7.67 4.12
CA ASN A 186 -14.62 6.55 5.07
C ASN A 186 -14.47 7.06 6.51
N SER A 187 -15.00 6.28 7.45
CA SER A 187 -14.89 6.50 8.89
C SER A 187 -13.81 5.58 9.46
N TYR A 188 -12.91 6.10 10.29
CA TYR A 188 -11.79 5.35 10.86
C TYR A 188 -11.72 5.43 12.38
N TYR A 189 -11.39 4.31 13.01
CA TYR A 189 -10.91 4.30 14.39
C TYR A 189 -9.40 4.54 14.43
N GLU A 190 -8.97 5.39 15.35
CA GLU A 190 -7.56 5.71 15.57
C GLU A 190 -6.92 4.70 16.53
N TYR A 191 -5.80 4.15 16.10
CA TYR A 191 -4.92 3.30 16.90
C TYR A 191 -3.54 3.93 16.97
N TYR A 192 -2.94 3.93 18.16
CA TYR A 192 -1.63 4.51 18.36
C TYR A 192 -0.72 3.61 19.17
N THR A 193 0.59 3.84 19.05
CA THR A 193 1.58 3.27 19.94
C THR A 193 2.49 4.37 20.47
N GLU A 194 2.75 4.33 21.79
CA GLU A 194 3.74 5.20 22.44
C GLU A 194 5.18 4.75 22.13
N ALA A 195 5.34 3.51 21.68
CA ALA A 195 6.61 3.01 21.18
C ALA A 195 6.94 3.61 19.81
N LEU A 196 8.18 3.40 19.35
CA LEU A 196 8.59 3.68 17.97
C LEU A 196 8.36 5.13 17.50
N GLY A 197 8.34 6.10 18.43
CA GLY A 197 8.23 7.52 18.11
C GLY A 197 6.81 8.08 18.04
N GLY A 198 5.79 7.37 18.55
CA GLY A 198 4.42 7.91 18.59
C GLY A 198 3.73 7.75 17.24
N ARG A 199 3.49 6.50 16.86
CA ARG A 199 2.92 6.14 15.55
C ARG A 199 1.41 5.96 15.64
N THR A 200 0.71 6.30 14.57
CA THR A 200 -0.75 6.22 14.46
C THR A 200 -1.16 5.50 13.17
N ILE A 201 -2.16 4.62 13.29
CA ILE A 201 -2.86 3.98 12.18
C ILE A 201 -4.34 4.26 12.34
N TYR A 202 -5.01 4.54 11.24
CA TYR A 202 -6.46 4.73 11.15
C TYR A 202 -7.05 3.52 10.44
N ILE A 203 -7.90 2.76 11.11
CA ILE A 203 -8.51 1.54 10.56
C ILE A 203 -9.98 1.79 10.32
N ASP A 204 -10.45 1.47 9.12
CA ASP A 204 -11.84 1.63 8.72
C ASP A 204 -12.78 0.95 9.73
N THR A 205 -13.83 1.67 10.11
CA THR A 205 -14.85 1.17 11.04
C THR A 205 -15.60 -0.06 10.53
N ASP A 206 -15.59 -0.30 9.21
CA ASP A 206 -16.19 -1.49 8.61
C ASP A 206 -15.30 -2.75 8.73
N ILE A 207 -14.02 -2.60 9.10
CA ILE A 207 -13.13 -3.74 9.41
C ILE A 207 -13.40 -4.21 10.84
N VAL A 208 -14.11 -5.34 10.96
CA VAL A 208 -14.50 -5.88 12.27
C VAL A 208 -13.43 -6.76 12.94
N ASN A 209 -12.47 -7.27 12.17
CA ASN A 209 -11.43 -8.17 12.66
C ASN A 209 -10.11 -7.40 12.88
N VAL A 210 -10.07 -6.58 13.92
CA VAL A 210 -8.83 -5.94 14.38
C VAL A 210 -8.24 -6.77 15.52
N VAL A 211 -7.07 -7.37 15.29
CA VAL A 211 -6.36 -8.19 16.27
C VAL A 211 -5.25 -7.35 16.90
N ILE A 212 -5.25 -7.25 18.23
CA ILE A 212 -4.27 -6.47 19.01
C ILE A 212 -3.51 -7.42 19.94
N ALA A 213 -2.17 -7.40 19.86
CA ALA A 213 -1.28 -8.18 20.73
C ALA A 213 -0.89 -7.45 22.03
#